data_AF-A0A7C5BN01-F1
#
_entry.id   AF-A0A7C5BN01-F1
#
_cell.length_a   1.000
_cell.length_b   1.000
_cell.length_c   1.000
_cell.angle_alpha   90.00
_cell.angle_beta   90.00
_cell.angle_gamma   90.00
#
_symmetry.space_group_name_H-M   'P 1'
#
loop_
_entity.id
_entity.type
_entity.pdbx_description
1 polymer ?
#
loop_
_entity_poly.entity_id
_entity_poly.type
_entity_poly.pdbx_seq_one_letter_code
_entity_poly.pdbx_strand_id
1 'polypeptide(L)'
;MSFDHQQVASLIRKFGSADKMLAEAYINGTVFVDNENQNLIEGLKKTGILRIADHSDEFRLTTDIKRLIDRLLLRNLRYRQNTDMSKMIKSVEDDIEAYRYAFEHNEHDEANYHLELIDDSLYESMEMLENSLSVMFSAITSQFGFVNSLASKIRENERALAYAQQLVKELNQINLHDCYDWFNWAAPPELSRKIIRFIDQYKSIVERLAS
;
A
#
# COMPACT_ATOMS: atom_id res chain seq x y z
N MET A 1 24.74 27.19 -5.48
CA MET A 1 24.83 26.67 -6.87
C MET A 1 23.42 26.58 -7.41
N SER A 2 23.12 27.23 -8.53
CA SER A 2 21.81 27.12 -9.19
C SER A 2 21.87 25.92 -10.13
N PHE A 3 21.00 24.92 -9.94
CA PHE A 3 20.89 23.80 -10.88
C PHE A 3 20.11 24.26 -12.11
N ASP A 4 20.58 23.88 -13.29
CA ASP A 4 19.87 24.16 -14.54
C ASP A 4 18.70 23.18 -14.73
N HIS A 5 17.59 23.66 -15.29
CA HIS A 5 16.39 22.88 -15.55
C HIS A 5 16.71 21.63 -16.40
N GLN A 6 17.64 21.74 -17.35
CA GLN A 6 18.05 20.60 -18.18
C GLN A 6 18.78 19.52 -17.37
N GLN A 7 19.58 19.92 -16.38
CA GLN A 7 20.31 18.99 -15.50
C GLN A 7 19.33 18.18 -14.64
N VAL A 8 18.33 18.85 -14.05
CA VAL A 8 17.29 18.20 -13.25
C VAL A 8 16.45 17.24 -14.11
N ALA A 9 15.98 17.69 -15.27
CA ALA A 9 15.19 16.84 -16.18
C ALA A 9 15.99 15.61 -16.68
N SER A 10 17.28 15.77 -16.93
CA SER A 10 18.17 14.66 -17.32
C SER A 10 18.31 13.62 -16.20
N LEU A 11 18.47 14.06 -14.95
CA LEU A 11 18.53 13.17 -13.79
C LEU A 11 17.23 12.38 -13.62
N ILE A 12 16.08 13.05 -13.69
CA ILE A 12 14.76 12.41 -13.57
C ILE A 12 14.56 11.38 -14.68
N ARG A 13 14.92 11.71 -15.93
CA ARG A 13 14.84 10.76 -17.05
C ARG A 13 15.71 9.53 -16.83
N LYS A 14 16.95 9.71 -16.39
CA LYS A 14 17.86 8.58 -16.08
C LYS A 14 17.32 7.68 -14.98
N PHE A 15 16.73 8.27 -13.94
CA PHE A 15 16.08 7.53 -12.87
C PHE A 15 14.87 6.73 -13.41
N GLY A 16 14.01 7.36 -14.22
CA GLY A 16 12.84 6.70 -14.80
C GLY A 16 13.17 5.63 -15.86
N SER A 17 14.21 5.81 -16.67
CA SER A 17 14.61 4.84 -17.70
C SER A 17 15.27 3.57 -17.15
N ALA A 18 15.70 3.60 -15.89
CA ALA A 18 16.32 2.48 -15.19
C ALA A 18 15.36 1.82 -14.19
N ASP A 19 14.05 2.05 -14.33
CA ASP A 19 12.99 1.60 -13.43
C ASP A 19 13.12 0.14 -12.99
N LYS A 20 13.22 -0.80 -13.93
CA LYS A 20 13.30 -2.25 -13.64
C LYS A 20 14.55 -2.60 -12.85
N MET A 21 15.70 -2.08 -13.26
CA MET A 21 16.99 -2.31 -12.59
C MET A 21 17.01 -1.69 -11.18
N LEU A 22 16.48 -0.47 -11.03
CA LEU A 22 16.44 0.21 -9.74
C LEU A 22 15.44 -0.47 -8.79
N ALA A 23 14.32 -0.98 -9.31
CA ALA A 23 13.38 -1.80 -8.56
C ALA A 23 14.01 -3.13 -8.14
N GLU A 24 14.74 -3.79 -9.04
CA GLU A 24 15.50 -5.01 -8.74
C GLU A 24 16.55 -4.74 -7.66
N ALA A 25 17.36 -3.69 -7.81
CA ALA A 25 18.34 -3.28 -6.81
C ALA A 25 17.71 -2.83 -5.48
N TYR A 26 16.46 -2.33 -5.50
CA TYR A 26 15.71 -2.00 -4.29
C TYR A 26 15.22 -3.26 -3.56
N ILE A 27 14.63 -4.21 -4.30
CA ILE A 27 14.03 -5.45 -3.77
C ILE A 27 15.11 -6.46 -3.36
N ASN A 28 16.04 -6.75 -4.27
CA ASN A 28 17.12 -7.73 -4.09
C ASN A 28 18.31 -7.14 -3.32
N GLY A 29 18.31 -5.82 -3.12
CA GLY A 29 19.38 -5.08 -2.44
C GLY A 29 20.59 -4.79 -3.32
N THR A 30 20.80 -5.58 -4.37
CA THR A 30 21.94 -5.50 -5.27
C THR A 30 21.55 -5.74 -6.72
N VAL A 31 22.37 -5.21 -7.62
CA VAL A 31 22.39 -5.57 -9.04
C VAL A 31 23.83 -5.85 -9.45
N PHE A 32 24.01 -6.87 -10.28
CA PHE A 32 25.31 -7.26 -10.80
C PHE A 32 25.56 -6.65 -12.18
N VAL A 33 26.81 -6.34 -12.47
CA VAL A 33 27.21 -5.88 -13.80
C VAL A 33 27.23 -7.04 -14.79
N ASP A 34 26.61 -6.83 -15.94
CA ASP A 34 26.72 -7.68 -17.12
C ASP A 34 27.09 -6.83 -18.35
N ASN A 35 27.33 -7.49 -19.49
CA ASN A 35 27.76 -6.84 -20.73
C ASN A 35 26.69 -5.90 -21.32
N GLU A 36 25.41 -6.09 -20.99
CA GLU A 36 24.30 -5.29 -21.53
C GLU A 36 24.03 -4.06 -20.66
N ASN A 37 24.31 -4.15 -19.36
CA ASN A 37 23.88 -3.20 -18.35
C ASN A 37 25.01 -2.27 -17.84
N GLN A 38 26.27 -2.58 -18.19
CA GLN A 38 27.47 -1.88 -17.69
C GLN A 38 27.43 -0.36 -17.90
N ASN A 39 27.04 0.09 -19.10
CA ASN A 39 26.96 1.52 -19.42
C ASN A 39 25.88 2.24 -18.59
N LEU A 40 24.77 1.56 -18.31
CA LEU A 40 23.68 2.09 -17.51
C LEU A 40 24.11 2.21 -16.04
N ILE A 41 24.72 1.17 -15.48
CA ILE A 41 25.22 1.15 -14.09
C ILE A 41 26.26 2.24 -13.87
N GLU A 42 27.24 2.39 -14.76
CA GLU A 42 28.23 3.46 -14.66
C GLU A 42 27.59 4.86 -14.78
N GLY A 43 26.56 5.00 -15.60
CA GLY A 43 25.76 6.22 -15.69
C GLY A 43 25.04 6.57 -14.39
N LEU A 44 24.40 5.59 -13.75
CA LEU A 44 23.66 5.74 -12.49
C LEU A 44 24.60 5.97 -11.29
N LYS A 45 25.78 5.33 -11.30
CA LYS A 45 26.85 5.54 -10.32
C LYS A 45 27.38 6.97 -10.38
N LYS A 46 27.67 7.48 -11.59
CA LYS A 46 28.14 8.88 -11.78
C LYS A 46 27.14 9.92 -11.28
N THR A 47 25.84 9.61 -11.34
CA THR A 47 24.78 10.49 -10.81
C THR A 47 24.50 10.30 -9.32
N GLY A 48 25.20 9.39 -8.64
CA GLY A 48 25.00 9.09 -7.22
C GLY A 48 23.71 8.33 -6.91
N ILE A 49 23.10 7.68 -7.92
CA ILE A 49 21.91 6.84 -7.73
C ILE A 49 22.31 5.45 -7.24
N LEU A 50 23.36 4.89 -7.83
CA LEU A 50 23.99 3.64 -7.40
C LEU A 50 25.34 3.90 -6.73
N ARG A 51 25.75 2.97 -5.88
CA ARG A 51 27.10 2.88 -5.32
C ARG A 51 27.61 1.45 -5.39
N ILE A 52 28.92 1.30 -5.37
CA ILE A 52 29.57 -0.01 -5.23
C ILE A 52 29.21 -0.59 -3.87
N ALA A 53 28.93 -1.89 -3.84
CA ALA A 53 28.66 -2.69 -2.67
C ALA A 53 29.97 -3.20 -2.03
N ASP A 54 29.95 -4.44 -1.55
CA ASP A 54 31.11 -5.12 -0.96
C ASP A 54 32.06 -5.67 -2.04
N HIS A 55 31.55 -6.00 -3.24
CA HIS A 55 32.32 -6.45 -4.39
C HIS A 55 32.31 -5.43 -5.54
N SER A 56 33.35 -5.43 -6.38
CA SER A 56 33.51 -4.46 -7.49
C SER A 56 32.39 -4.52 -8.53
N ASP A 57 31.77 -5.69 -8.66
CA ASP A 57 30.80 -5.99 -9.72
C ASP A 57 29.36 -5.95 -9.18
N GLU A 58 29.20 -5.53 -7.93
CA GLU A 58 27.94 -5.49 -7.21
C GLU A 58 27.60 -4.04 -6.86
N PHE A 59 26.39 -3.61 -7.22
CA PHE A 59 25.92 -2.25 -7.04
C PHE A 59 24.63 -2.22 -6.24
N ARG A 60 24.50 -1.24 -5.35
CA ARG A 60 23.29 -1.00 -4.55
C ARG A 60 22.81 0.43 -4.70
N LEU A 61 21.53 0.66 -4.44
CA LEU A 61 21.01 2.02 -4.32
C LEU A 61 21.76 2.80 -3.24
N THR A 62 21.99 4.09 -3.49
CA THR A 62 22.45 4.99 -2.43
C THR A 62 21.37 5.16 -1.37
N THR A 63 21.81 5.43 -0.14
CA THR A 63 20.91 5.56 1.03
C THR A 63 19.83 6.63 0.80
N ASP A 64 20.16 7.73 0.13
CA ASP A 64 19.22 8.83 -0.10
C ASP A 64 18.15 8.47 -1.12
N ILE A 65 18.51 7.75 -2.18
CA ILE A 65 17.55 7.22 -3.16
C ILE A 65 16.67 6.17 -2.53
N LYS A 66 17.25 5.25 -1.76
CA LYS A 66 16.48 4.25 -1.03
C LYS A 66 15.48 4.91 -0.08
N ARG A 67 15.92 5.88 0.73
CA ARG A 67 15.04 6.67 1.62
C ARG A 67 13.99 7.48 0.86
N LEU A 68 14.28 7.94 -0.36
CA LEU A 68 13.29 8.61 -1.20
C LEU A 68 12.20 7.62 -1.64
N ILE A 69 12.59 6.46 -2.15
CA ILE A 69 11.67 5.39 -2.54
C ILE A 69 10.85 4.94 -1.32
N ASP A 70 11.52 4.65 -0.19
CA ASP A 70 10.88 4.34 1.09
C ASP A 70 9.87 5.43 1.44
N ARG A 71 10.26 6.72 1.37
CA ARG A 71 9.34 7.83 1.68
C ARG A 71 8.18 7.93 0.72
N LEU A 72 8.34 7.63 -0.57
CA LEU A 72 7.25 7.70 -1.55
C LEU A 72 6.28 6.53 -1.41
N LEU A 73 6.80 5.31 -1.21
CA LEU A 73 6.01 4.12 -0.87
C LEU A 73 5.31 4.30 0.48
N LEU A 74 6.05 4.78 1.50
CA LEU A 74 5.51 5.08 2.83
C LEU A 74 4.64 6.33 2.87
N ARG A 75 4.70 7.24 1.90
CA ARG A 75 3.80 8.41 1.81
C ARG A 75 2.45 7.97 1.30
N ASN A 76 2.39 7.01 0.37
CA ASN A 76 1.15 6.33 0.03
C ASN A 76 0.59 5.56 1.24
N LEU A 77 1.46 4.96 2.08
CA LEU A 77 1.04 4.31 3.32
C LEU A 77 0.65 5.31 4.42
N ARG A 78 1.31 6.48 4.54
CA ARG A 78 0.98 7.51 5.54
C ARG A 78 -0.27 8.31 5.21
N TYR A 79 -0.60 8.47 3.92
CA TYR A 79 -1.93 8.93 3.50
C TYR A 79 -3.03 7.93 3.90
N ARG A 80 -2.66 6.66 4.12
CA ARG A 80 -3.54 5.59 4.62
C ARG A 80 -3.46 5.37 6.15
N GLN A 81 -2.46 5.91 6.84
CA GLN A 81 -2.30 5.79 8.30
C GLN A 81 -3.25 6.70 9.11
N ASN A 82 -4.22 7.35 8.48
CA ASN A 82 -5.23 8.16 9.16
C ASN A 82 -6.66 7.88 8.68
N THR A 83 -6.93 6.71 8.08
CA THR A 83 -8.31 6.22 8.01
C THR A 83 -8.45 5.15 9.09
N ASP A 84 -8.90 5.58 10.25
CA ASP A 84 -9.38 4.69 11.30
C ASP A 84 -10.47 3.81 10.67
N MET A 85 -10.19 2.51 10.45
CA MET A 85 -11.15 1.59 9.83
C MET A 85 -12.49 1.61 10.57
N SER A 86 -12.49 1.85 11.89
CA SER A 86 -13.73 2.05 12.65
C SER A 86 -14.50 3.29 12.18
N LYS A 87 -13.83 4.40 11.89
CA LYS A 87 -14.48 5.61 11.35
C LYS A 87 -14.97 5.39 9.93
N MET A 88 -14.24 4.62 9.14
CA MET A 88 -14.63 4.30 7.78
C MET A 88 -15.90 3.44 7.74
N ILE A 89 -15.94 2.36 8.53
CA ILE A 89 -17.12 1.53 8.71
C ILE A 89 -18.30 2.34 9.22
N LYS A 90 -18.06 3.24 10.18
CA LYS A 90 -19.10 4.15 10.67
C LYS A 90 -19.62 5.09 9.58
N SER A 91 -18.74 5.62 8.73
CA SER A 91 -19.16 6.45 7.58
C SER A 91 -20.04 5.65 6.63
N VAL A 92 -19.68 4.40 6.34
CA VAL A 92 -20.48 3.50 5.51
C VAL A 92 -21.85 3.24 6.15
N GLU A 93 -21.90 3.05 7.47
CA GLU A 93 -23.15 2.87 8.22
C GLU A 93 -24.05 4.12 8.09
N ASP A 94 -23.49 5.31 8.30
CA ASP A 94 -24.20 6.59 8.15
C ASP A 94 -24.73 6.77 6.70
N ASP A 95 -23.93 6.42 5.69
CA ASP A 95 -24.34 6.48 4.28
C ASP A 95 -25.43 5.46 3.93
N ILE A 96 -25.43 4.29 4.57
CA ILE A 96 -26.48 3.26 4.41
C ILE A 96 -27.80 3.73 5.02
N GLU A 97 -27.77 4.39 6.18
CA GLU A 97 -28.95 5.02 6.76
C GLU A 97 -29.52 6.13 5.86
N ALA A 98 -28.64 6.98 5.32
CA ALA A 98 -29.03 8.04 4.39
C ALA A 98 -29.61 7.49 3.07
N TYR A 99 -28.96 6.46 2.51
CA TYR A 99 -29.46 5.71 1.35
C TYR A 99 -30.86 5.15 1.61
N ARG A 100 -31.04 4.51 2.76
CA ARG A 100 -32.33 3.92 3.15
C ARG A 100 -33.41 4.99 3.25
N TYR A 101 -33.12 6.11 3.90
CA TYR A 101 -34.06 7.23 4.02
C TYR A 101 -34.48 7.75 2.63
N ALA A 102 -33.52 8.05 1.76
CA ALA A 102 -33.79 8.53 0.40
C ALA A 102 -34.61 7.50 -0.41
N PHE A 103 -34.29 6.22 -0.28
CA PHE A 103 -35.01 5.13 -0.95
C PHE A 103 -36.47 5.03 -0.47
N GLU A 104 -36.72 5.04 0.84
CA GLU A 104 -38.07 4.98 1.42
C GLU A 104 -38.94 6.19 1.03
N HIS A 105 -38.32 7.35 0.76
CA HIS A 105 -38.99 8.58 0.32
C HIS A 105 -39.10 8.73 -1.21
N ASN A 106 -38.63 7.76 -1.99
CA ASN A 106 -38.56 7.81 -3.46
C ASN A 106 -37.68 8.95 -4.02
N GLU A 107 -36.65 9.36 -3.28
CA GLU A 107 -35.65 10.33 -3.69
C GLU A 107 -34.53 9.62 -4.46
N HIS A 108 -34.82 9.23 -5.72
CA HIS A 108 -33.95 8.35 -6.50
C HIS A 108 -32.54 8.91 -6.76
N ASP A 109 -32.39 10.22 -6.96
CA ASP A 109 -31.09 10.85 -7.22
C ASP A 109 -30.20 10.82 -5.97
N GLU A 110 -30.76 11.16 -4.80
CA GLU A 110 -30.05 11.10 -3.51
C GLU A 110 -29.72 9.65 -3.12
N ALA A 111 -30.63 8.71 -3.36
CA ALA A 111 -30.36 7.30 -3.13
C ALA A 111 -29.20 6.81 -4.02
N ASN A 112 -29.15 7.21 -5.30
CA ASN A 112 -28.02 6.84 -6.17
C ASN A 112 -26.71 7.46 -5.71
N TYR A 113 -26.72 8.71 -5.24
CA TYR A 113 -25.55 9.39 -4.70
C TYR A 113 -24.96 8.64 -3.50
N HIS A 114 -25.77 8.30 -2.49
CA HIS A 114 -25.30 7.53 -1.34
C HIS A 114 -24.85 6.12 -1.73
N LEU A 115 -25.47 5.49 -2.73
CA LEU A 115 -25.04 4.19 -3.23
C LEU A 115 -23.63 4.21 -3.84
N GLU A 116 -23.26 5.30 -4.52
CA GLU A 116 -21.91 5.52 -5.04
C GLU A 116 -20.91 5.74 -3.90
N LEU A 117 -21.25 6.57 -2.91
CA LEU A 117 -20.41 6.80 -1.72
C LEU A 117 -20.11 5.51 -0.95
N ILE A 118 -21.13 4.65 -0.79
CA ILE A 118 -20.99 3.34 -0.16
C ILE A 118 -20.03 2.48 -0.97
N ASP A 119 -20.18 2.43 -2.30
CA ASP A 119 -19.30 1.62 -3.16
C ASP A 119 -17.84 2.06 -3.08
N ASP A 120 -17.61 3.36 -3.21
CA ASP A 120 -16.28 3.95 -3.15
C ASP A 120 -15.62 3.69 -1.80
N SER A 121 -16.35 3.92 -0.70
CA SER A 121 -15.85 3.66 0.65
C SER A 121 -15.53 2.18 0.87
N LEU A 122 -16.43 1.27 0.49
CA LEU A 122 -16.17 -0.17 0.63
C LEU A 122 -14.97 -0.61 -0.22
N TYR A 123 -14.83 -0.08 -1.44
CA TYR A 123 -13.71 -0.37 -2.33
C TYR A 123 -12.39 0.14 -1.76
N GLU A 124 -12.33 1.41 -1.34
CA GLU A 124 -11.14 2.01 -0.74
C GLU A 124 -10.71 1.25 0.52
N SER A 125 -11.67 0.81 1.35
CA SER A 125 -11.41 0.02 2.56
C SER A 125 -10.64 -1.26 2.23
N MET A 126 -11.12 -1.99 1.22
CA MET A 126 -10.53 -3.24 0.78
C MET A 126 -9.15 -3.04 0.15
N GLU A 127 -9.00 -2.00 -0.67
CA GLU A 127 -7.73 -1.67 -1.29
C GLU A 127 -6.68 -1.28 -0.23
N MET A 128 -7.09 -0.54 0.80
CA MET A 128 -6.24 -0.18 1.93
C MET A 128 -5.76 -1.41 2.70
N LEU A 129 -6.66 -2.36 3.00
CA LEU A 129 -6.32 -3.60 3.70
C LEU A 129 -5.36 -4.48 2.90
N GLU A 130 -5.65 -4.75 1.63
CA GLU A 130 -4.80 -5.59 0.77
C GLU A 130 -3.38 -5.01 0.63
N ASN A 131 -3.29 -3.69 0.44
CA ASN A 131 -1.99 -3.03 0.33
C ASN A 131 -1.21 -3.09 1.65
N SER A 132 -1.89 -2.88 2.78
CA SER A 132 -1.25 -2.95 4.10
C SER A 132 -0.77 -4.36 4.41
N LEU A 133 -1.55 -5.38 4.02
CA LEU A 133 -1.20 -6.80 4.13
C LEU A 133 0.01 -7.16 3.28
N SER A 134 0.03 -6.72 2.01
CA SER A 134 1.14 -6.95 1.09
C SER A 134 2.46 -6.35 1.61
N VAL A 135 2.40 -5.12 2.13
CA VAL A 135 3.56 -4.46 2.75
C VAL A 135 4.04 -5.20 4.00
N MET A 136 3.12 -5.65 4.85
CA MET A 136 3.45 -6.46 6.03
C MET A 136 4.16 -7.76 5.63
N PHE A 137 3.60 -8.52 4.69
CA PHE A 137 4.22 -9.76 4.21
C PHE A 137 5.59 -9.51 3.59
N SER A 138 5.75 -8.45 2.79
CA SER A 138 7.04 -8.09 2.20
C SER A 138 8.08 -7.75 3.29
N ALA A 139 7.69 -6.99 4.32
CA ALA A 139 8.57 -6.64 5.43
C ALA A 139 9.01 -7.86 6.26
N ILE A 140 8.11 -8.84 6.45
CA ILE A 140 8.41 -10.07 7.20
C ILE A 140 9.24 -11.06 6.36
N THR A 141 8.88 -11.24 5.08
CA THR A 141 9.47 -12.27 4.21
C THR A 141 10.77 -11.83 3.53
N SER A 142 11.10 -10.52 3.57
CA SER A 142 12.38 -10.01 3.09
C SER A 142 13.54 -10.63 3.89
N GLN A 143 14.14 -11.67 3.30
CA GLN A 143 15.35 -12.31 3.80
C GLN A 143 16.55 -11.37 3.64
N PHE A 144 17.20 -11.04 4.76
CA PHE A 144 18.59 -10.56 4.87
C PHE A 144 19.08 -9.43 3.93
N GLY A 145 18.20 -8.58 3.40
CA GLY A 145 18.64 -7.54 2.46
C GLY A 145 19.42 -6.37 3.08
N PHE A 146 19.24 -6.00 4.35
CA PHE A 146 19.42 -4.58 4.69
C PHE A 146 19.82 -4.15 6.11
N VAL A 147 20.65 -4.91 6.80
CA VAL A 147 21.10 -4.46 8.13
C VAL A 147 22.53 -4.86 8.40
N ASN A 148 23.39 -3.85 8.55
CA ASN A 148 24.84 -3.98 8.81
C ASN A 148 25.16 -4.75 10.11
N SER A 149 24.14 -5.13 10.89
CA SER A 149 24.26 -5.95 12.09
C SER A 149 22.93 -6.62 12.44
N LEU A 150 23.01 -7.77 13.11
CA LEU A 150 21.86 -8.54 13.63
C LEU A 150 20.90 -7.67 14.46
N ALA A 151 21.44 -6.75 15.27
CA ALA A 151 20.65 -5.85 16.12
C ALA A 151 19.72 -4.93 15.32
N SER A 152 20.13 -4.50 14.13
CA SER A 152 19.27 -3.67 13.29
C SER A 152 18.15 -4.51 12.67
N LYS A 153 18.38 -5.81 12.35
CA LYS A 153 17.33 -6.72 11.85
C LYS A 153 16.27 -6.99 12.90
N ILE A 154 16.69 -7.17 14.15
CA ILE A 154 15.78 -7.34 15.28
C ILE A 154 14.84 -6.14 15.36
N ARG A 155 15.35 -4.89 15.30
CA ARG A 155 14.50 -3.69 15.31
C ARG A 155 13.59 -3.56 14.10
N GLU A 156 14.04 -3.97 12.92
CA GLU A 156 13.22 -3.97 11.70
C GLU A 156 12.06 -4.98 11.83
N ASN A 157 12.37 -6.19 12.29
CA ASN A 157 11.37 -7.23 12.53
C ASN A 157 10.40 -6.84 13.67
N GLU A 158 10.88 -6.21 14.75
CA GLU A 158 10.04 -5.68 15.82
C GLU A 158 9.05 -4.62 15.30
N ARG A 159 9.48 -3.74 14.38
CA ARG A 159 8.59 -2.75 13.74
C ARG A 159 7.58 -3.40 12.81
N ALA A 160 8.01 -4.36 12.00
CA ALA A 160 7.11 -5.12 11.13
C ALA A 160 6.07 -5.89 11.96
N LEU A 161 6.48 -6.49 13.09
CA LEU A 161 5.60 -7.16 14.03
C LEU A 161 4.61 -6.19 14.69
N ALA A 162 5.07 -5.02 15.13
CA ALA A 162 4.18 -4.00 15.71
C ALA A 162 3.16 -3.50 14.68
N TYR A 163 3.57 -3.34 13.42
CA TYR A 163 2.66 -2.99 12.32
C TYR A 163 1.65 -4.10 12.04
N ALA A 164 2.08 -5.37 12.02
CA ALA A 164 1.20 -6.53 11.88
C ALA A 164 0.17 -6.61 13.00
N GLN A 165 0.58 -6.40 14.26
CA GLN A 165 -0.31 -6.37 15.41
C GLN A 165 -1.36 -5.26 15.30
N GLN A 166 -0.97 -4.07 14.83
CA GLN A 166 -1.90 -2.98 14.59
C GLN A 166 -2.90 -3.32 13.47
N LEU A 167 -2.45 -3.94 12.38
CA LEU A 167 -3.32 -4.37 11.28
C LEU A 167 -4.33 -5.42 11.72
N VAL A 168 -3.91 -6.41 12.52
CA VAL A 168 -4.81 -7.40 13.13
C VAL A 168 -5.83 -6.72 14.04
N LYS A 169 -5.41 -5.71 14.81
CA LYS A 169 -6.32 -4.94 15.66
C LYS A 169 -7.35 -4.19 14.82
N GLU A 170 -6.95 -3.55 13.72
CA GLU A 170 -7.85 -2.84 12.80
C GLU A 170 -8.83 -3.79 12.09
N LEU A 171 -8.37 -4.97 11.68
CA LEU A 171 -9.26 -6.01 11.15
C LEU A 171 -10.30 -6.42 12.21
N ASN A 172 -9.87 -6.71 13.44
CA ASN A 172 -10.78 -7.09 14.52
C ASN A 172 -11.79 -5.99 14.92
N GLN A 173 -11.64 -4.75 14.45
CA GLN A 173 -12.66 -3.71 14.63
C GLN A 173 -13.86 -3.91 13.70
N ILE A 174 -13.69 -4.59 12.57
CA ILE A 174 -14.79 -4.92 11.66
C ILE A 174 -15.55 -6.12 12.22
N ASN A 175 -16.74 -5.85 12.74
CA ASN A 175 -17.68 -6.89 13.11
C ASN A 175 -18.58 -7.24 11.91
N LEU A 176 -18.38 -8.42 11.34
CA LEU A 176 -19.18 -8.88 10.21
C LEU A 176 -20.68 -8.96 10.51
N HIS A 177 -21.08 -9.15 11.78
CA HIS A 177 -22.48 -9.18 12.16
C HIS A 177 -23.15 -7.82 11.88
N ASP A 178 -22.49 -6.72 12.23
CA ASP A 178 -23.00 -5.37 12.01
C ASP A 178 -23.15 -5.09 10.50
N CYS A 179 -22.24 -5.62 9.67
CA CYS A 179 -22.37 -5.54 8.21
C CYS A 179 -23.57 -6.32 7.65
N TYR A 180 -23.99 -7.41 8.32
CA TYR A 180 -25.22 -8.13 7.94
C TYR A 180 -26.48 -7.33 8.30
N ASP A 181 -26.43 -6.52 9.37
CA ASP A 181 -27.55 -5.68 9.79
C ASP A 181 -27.84 -4.52 8.82
N TRP A 182 -26.83 -4.07 8.06
CA TRP A 182 -26.97 -3.03 7.04
C TRP A 182 -28.01 -3.30 5.94
N PHE A 183 -28.38 -4.57 5.74
CA PHE A 183 -29.44 -4.98 4.82
C PHE A 183 -30.56 -5.77 5.51
N ASN A 184 -30.70 -5.62 6.84
CA ASN A 184 -31.82 -6.17 7.61
C ASN A 184 -33.11 -5.33 7.44
N TRP A 185 -33.43 -5.03 6.19
CA TRP A 185 -34.63 -4.33 5.73
C TRP A 185 -34.91 -4.77 4.29
N ALA A 186 -35.91 -4.19 3.62
CA ALA A 186 -36.20 -4.48 2.21
C ALA A 186 -35.17 -3.82 1.26
N ALA A 187 -33.88 -4.05 1.52
CA ALA A 187 -32.77 -3.44 0.81
C ALA A 187 -32.77 -3.85 -0.67
N PRO A 188 -32.55 -2.89 -1.59
CA PRO A 188 -32.42 -3.20 -3.01
C PRO A 188 -31.28 -4.19 -3.30
N PRO A 189 -31.40 -4.98 -4.39
CA PRO A 189 -30.37 -5.92 -4.81
C PRO A 189 -29.01 -5.26 -5.08
N GLU A 190 -28.99 -4.00 -5.50
CA GLU A 190 -27.79 -3.22 -5.79
C GLU A 190 -26.93 -3.02 -4.54
N LEU A 191 -27.55 -2.51 -3.47
CA LEU A 191 -26.88 -2.32 -2.18
C LEU A 191 -26.44 -3.67 -1.60
N SER A 192 -27.34 -4.65 -1.61
CA SER A 192 -27.08 -5.98 -1.06
C SER A 192 -25.85 -6.64 -1.71
N ARG A 193 -25.72 -6.53 -3.04
CA ARG A 193 -24.56 -7.07 -3.78
C ARG A 193 -23.24 -6.41 -3.37
N LYS A 194 -23.23 -5.09 -3.14
CA LYS A 194 -22.02 -4.35 -2.72
C LYS A 194 -21.57 -4.79 -1.33
N ILE A 195 -22.49 -4.89 -0.38
CA ILE A 195 -22.19 -5.32 0.99
C ILE A 195 -21.73 -6.78 1.02
N ILE A 196 -22.41 -7.68 0.31
CA ILE A 196 -22.01 -9.10 0.24
C ILE A 196 -20.60 -9.23 -0.34
N ARG A 197 -20.29 -8.51 -1.42
CA ARG A 197 -18.95 -8.52 -2.02
C ARG A 197 -17.88 -8.07 -1.02
N PHE A 198 -18.15 -7.01 -0.27
CA PHE A 198 -17.25 -6.55 0.79
C PHE A 198 -17.04 -7.62 1.86
N ILE A 199 -18.11 -8.25 2.36
CA ILE A 199 -18.04 -9.31 3.36
C ILE A 199 -17.21 -10.50 2.86
N ASP A 200 -17.42 -10.94 1.62
CA ASP A 200 -16.70 -12.06 1.03
C ASP A 200 -15.21 -11.76 0.84
N GLN A 201 -14.89 -10.55 0.37
CA GLN A 201 -13.50 -10.08 0.24
C GLN A 201 -12.81 -9.99 1.60
N TYR A 202 -13.49 -9.43 2.60
CA TYR A 202 -12.98 -9.34 3.95
C TYR A 202 -12.70 -10.73 4.56
N LYS A 203 -13.63 -11.69 4.41
CA LYS A 203 -13.42 -13.07 4.85
C LYS A 203 -12.21 -13.70 4.18
N SER A 204 -12.06 -13.51 2.87
CA SER A 204 -10.90 -14.03 2.14
C SER A 204 -9.58 -13.45 2.65
N ILE A 205 -9.53 -12.15 2.98
CA ILE A 205 -8.35 -11.50 3.58
C ILE A 205 -8.03 -12.10 4.95
N VAL A 206 -9.04 -12.29 5.80
CA VAL A 206 -8.86 -12.87 7.14
C VAL A 206 -8.40 -14.34 7.07
N GLU A 207 -8.97 -15.14 6.17
CA GLU A 207 -8.55 -16.52 5.95
C GLU A 207 -7.07 -16.62 5.53
N ARG A 208 -6.63 -15.75 4.62
CA ARG A 208 -5.22 -15.67 4.18
C ARG A 208 -4.25 -15.26 5.29
N LEU A 209 -4.73 -14.57 6.31
CA LEU A 209 -3.93 -14.20 7.49
C LEU A 209 -3.84 -15.33 8.52
N ALA A 210 -4.84 -16.20 8.57
CA ALA A 210 -4.88 -17.33 9.50
C ALA A 210 -4.17 -18.59 8.97
N SER A 211 -3.95 -18.67 7.66
CA SER A 211 -3.23 -19.76 6.96
C SER A 211 -1.71 -19.55 6.95
#